data_AF-A0A520H4I1-F1
#
_entry.id   AF-A0A520H4I1-F1
#
_cell.length_a   1.000
_cell.length_b   1.000
_cell.length_c   1.000
_cell.angle_alpha   90.00
_cell.angle_beta   90.00
_cell.angle_gamma   90.00
#
_symmetry.space_group_name_H-M   'P 1'
#
loop_
_entity.id
_entity.type
_entity.pdbx_description
1 polymer ?
#
loop_
_entity_poly.entity_id
_entity_poly.type
_entity_poly.pdbx_seq_one_letter_code
_entity_poly.pdbx_strand_id
1 'polypeptide(L)'
;MERRKFVQIGLGLATTSMLSQSLLAKGAEVIAYNKLPKWRGFNLLEKFNSDVNKPFLEWDFKKMAEWGFDFARLPMSYHCWSKPDDWFKIDEAVLKEIDQAIAYGAK
;
A
#
# COMPACT_ATOMS: atom_id res chain seq x y z
N MET A 1 -19.60 63.07 -20.95
CA MET A 1 -18.58 62.07 -20.56
C MET A 1 -19.29 60.92 -19.86
N GLU A 2 -19.33 59.79 -20.55
CA GLU A 2 -20.47 58.87 -20.58
C GLU A 2 -20.56 57.95 -19.36
N ARG A 3 -21.47 58.28 -18.43
CA ARG A 3 -21.94 57.40 -17.33
C ARG A 3 -22.39 56.01 -17.81
N ARG A 4 -22.64 55.85 -19.11
CA ARG A 4 -23.01 54.59 -19.79
C ARG A 4 -21.87 53.58 -19.92
N LYS A 5 -20.59 53.98 -19.91
CA LYS A 5 -19.47 53.04 -20.00
C LYS A 5 -19.20 52.26 -18.70
N PHE A 6 -19.65 52.77 -17.56
CA PHE A 6 -19.40 52.14 -16.26
C PHE A 6 -20.34 50.95 -15.98
N VAL A 7 -21.59 51.01 -16.45
CA VAL A 7 -22.56 49.90 -16.27
C VAL A 7 -22.25 48.72 -17.19
N GLN A 8 -21.59 48.94 -18.32
CA GLN A 8 -21.19 47.85 -19.23
C GLN A 8 -20.03 46.98 -18.69
N ILE A 9 -19.28 47.43 -17.69
CA ILE A 9 -18.27 46.59 -17.02
C ILE A 9 -18.93 45.62 -16.00
N GLY A 10 -20.14 45.94 -15.52
CA GLY A 10 -20.85 45.12 -14.52
C GLY A 10 -21.63 43.93 -15.08
N LEU A 11 -21.92 43.90 -16.39
CA LEU A 11 -22.72 42.82 -17.01
C LEU A 11 -21.88 41.63 -17.54
N GLY A 12 -20.56 41.68 -17.46
CA GLY A 12 -19.68 40.59 -17.89
C GLY A 12 -19.44 39.48 -16.86
N LEU A 13 -19.97 39.61 -15.64
CA LEU A 13 -19.70 38.68 -14.53
C LEU A 13 -20.86 37.72 -14.22
N ALA A 14 -21.99 37.82 -14.91
CA ALA A 14 -23.15 36.98 -14.61
C ALA A 14 -23.20 35.66 -15.41
N THR A 15 -22.46 35.55 -16.52
CA THR A 15 -22.47 34.32 -17.36
C THR A 15 -21.44 33.28 -16.92
N THR A 16 -20.49 33.61 -16.05
CA THR A 16 -19.53 32.66 -15.49
C THR A 16 -20.08 31.86 -14.30
N SER A 17 -21.23 32.23 -13.74
CA SER A 17 -21.78 31.54 -12.56
C SER A 17 -22.59 30.27 -12.90
N MET A 18 -23.11 30.13 -14.12
CA MET A 18 -23.91 28.95 -14.50
C MET A 18 -23.08 27.76 -14.99
N LEU A 19 -21.88 27.98 -15.53
CA LEU A 19 -20.95 26.91 -15.92
C LEU A 19 -20.19 26.30 -14.74
N SER A 20 -20.29 26.89 -13.55
CA SER A 20 -19.59 26.42 -12.35
C SER A 20 -20.31 25.28 -11.64
N GLN A 21 -21.64 25.18 -11.75
CA GLN A 21 -22.41 24.16 -11.02
C GLN A 21 -22.25 22.74 -11.61
N SER A 22 -22.04 22.60 -12.92
CA SER A 22 -21.81 21.28 -13.53
C SER A 22 -20.40 20.75 -13.31
N LEU A 23 -19.42 21.61 -13.01
CA LEU A 23 -18.04 21.21 -12.68
C LEU A 23 -17.88 20.86 -11.20
N LEU A 24 -18.69 21.44 -10.31
CA LEU A 24 -18.69 21.12 -8.88
C LEU A 24 -19.43 19.81 -8.53
N ALA A 25 -20.29 19.32 -9.43
CA ALA A 25 -21.11 18.13 -9.20
C ALA A 25 -20.39 16.79 -9.47
N LYS A 26 -19.13 16.81 -9.92
CA LYS A 26 -18.32 15.59 -9.98
C LYS A 26 -17.68 15.37 -8.61
N GLY A 27 -18.54 15.19 -7.61
CA GLY A 27 -18.14 14.70 -6.30
C GLY A 27 -17.33 13.43 -6.53
N ALA A 28 -16.08 13.43 -6.04
CA ALA A 28 -15.26 12.24 -6.08
C ALA A 28 -16.11 11.08 -5.54
N GLU A 29 -16.23 10.00 -6.31
CA GLU A 29 -16.87 8.79 -5.81
C GLU A 29 -16.24 8.49 -4.46
N VAL A 30 -17.07 8.43 -3.42
CA VAL A 30 -16.62 8.02 -2.10
C VAL A 30 -16.13 6.60 -2.28
N ILE A 31 -14.81 6.42 -2.35
CA ILE A 31 -14.19 5.11 -2.34
C ILE A 31 -14.67 4.46 -1.05
N ALA A 32 -15.59 3.50 -1.17
CA ALA A 32 -16.07 2.75 -0.04
C ALA A 32 -14.85 2.08 0.60
N TYR A 33 -14.48 2.54 1.79
CA TYR A 33 -13.34 1.97 2.51
C TYR A 33 -13.68 0.50 2.82
N ASN A 34 -12.98 -0.41 2.16
CA ASN A 34 -13.08 -1.82 2.50
C ASN A 34 -12.53 -1.99 3.91
N LYS A 35 -13.40 -2.41 4.84
CA LYS A 35 -13.03 -2.65 6.23
C LYS A 35 -12.18 -3.91 6.28
N LEU A 36 -10.85 -3.72 6.19
CA LEU A 36 -9.88 -4.79 6.40
C LEU A 36 -10.11 -5.44 7.77
N PRO A 37 -9.84 -6.75 7.91
CA PRO A 37 -9.89 -7.41 9.21
C PRO A 37 -8.84 -6.78 10.15
N LYS A 38 -9.07 -6.91 11.46
CA LYS A 38 -8.09 -6.49 12.46
C LYS A 38 -6.96 -7.52 12.50
N TRP A 39 -5.89 -7.26 11.77
CA TRP A 39 -4.69 -8.09 11.78
C TRP A 39 -4.02 -8.12 13.16
N ARG A 40 -3.88 -9.32 13.70
CA ARG A 40 -3.23 -9.64 14.96
C ARG A 40 -2.22 -10.75 14.73
N GLY A 41 -0.97 -10.49 15.05
CA GLY A 41 0.05 -11.51 15.11
C GLY A 41 1.44 -10.93 15.23
N PHE A 42 2.41 -11.54 14.55
CA PHE A 42 3.83 -11.38 14.89
C PHE A 42 4.68 -11.01 13.68
N ASN A 43 5.90 -10.56 13.97
CA ASN A 43 6.96 -10.44 12.97
C ASN A 43 7.85 -11.67 13.06
N LEU A 44 8.09 -12.35 11.94
CA LEU A 44 9.02 -13.47 11.83
C LEU A 44 10.35 -12.95 11.26
N LEU A 45 11.47 -13.22 11.92
CA LEU A 45 12.71 -12.45 11.77
C LEU A 45 13.83 -13.19 11.03
N GLU A 46 13.53 -14.32 10.41
CA GLU A 46 14.50 -15.24 9.79
C GLU A 46 15.28 -14.60 8.62
N LYS A 47 14.81 -13.46 8.11
CA LYS A 47 15.46 -12.66 7.06
C LYS A 47 15.53 -11.16 7.39
N PHE A 48 15.41 -10.78 8.67
CA PHE A 48 15.32 -9.37 9.08
C PHE A 48 16.56 -8.56 8.68
N ASN A 49 17.74 -9.18 8.69
CA ASN A 49 19.01 -8.60 8.25
C ASN A 49 19.84 -9.66 7.50
N SER A 50 20.96 -9.25 6.89
CA SER A 50 21.84 -10.19 6.18
C SER A 50 22.61 -11.14 7.09
N ASP A 51 22.74 -10.81 8.38
CA ASP A 51 23.47 -11.63 9.35
C ASP A 51 22.69 -12.91 9.69
N VAL A 52 21.36 -12.84 9.58
CA VAL A 52 20.43 -13.96 9.77
C VAL A 52 19.61 -14.12 8.49
N ASN A 53 20.04 -15.07 7.65
CA ASN A 53 19.34 -15.45 6.42
C ASN A 53 18.96 -16.94 6.47
N LYS A 54 17.81 -17.24 7.05
CA LYS A 54 17.27 -18.60 7.21
C LYS A 54 15.89 -18.73 6.56
N PRO A 55 15.45 -19.95 6.24
CA PRO A 55 14.05 -20.21 5.91
C PRO A 55 13.14 -19.94 7.11
N PHE A 56 11.91 -19.50 6.85
CA PHE A 56 10.86 -19.39 7.86
C PHE A 56 10.39 -20.79 8.32
N LEU A 57 9.99 -20.93 9.57
CA LEU A 57 9.59 -22.22 10.14
C LEU A 57 8.08 -22.42 10.06
N GLU A 58 7.61 -23.53 9.47
CA GLU A 58 6.17 -23.85 9.43
C GLU A 58 5.54 -23.94 10.83
N TRP A 59 6.34 -24.34 11.82
CA TRP A 59 5.91 -24.46 13.21
C TRP A 59 5.41 -23.11 13.76
N ASP A 60 6.05 -22.00 13.43
CA ASP A 60 5.64 -20.67 13.90
C ASP A 60 4.23 -20.31 13.38
N PHE A 61 3.98 -20.54 12.09
CA PHE A 61 2.66 -20.34 11.48
C PHE A 61 1.59 -21.22 12.13
N LYS A 62 1.90 -22.51 12.36
CA LYS A 62 0.99 -23.43 13.05
C LYS A 62 0.65 -22.95 14.46
N LYS A 63 1.64 -22.48 15.22
CA LYS A 63 1.41 -21.98 16.59
C LYS A 63 0.63 -20.68 16.62
N MET A 64 0.91 -19.76 15.69
CA MET A 64 0.13 -18.54 15.53
C MET A 64 -1.35 -18.86 15.27
N ALA A 65 -1.64 -19.80 14.37
CA ALA A 65 -3.00 -20.24 14.07
C ALA A 65 -3.67 -20.93 15.27
N GLU A 66 -2.97 -21.83 15.97
CA GLU A 66 -3.46 -22.49 17.19
C GLU A 66 -3.85 -21.48 18.29
N TRP A 67 -3.12 -20.37 18.41
CA TRP A 67 -3.38 -19.31 19.39
C TRP A 67 -4.41 -18.25 18.92
N GLY A 68 -4.91 -18.35 17.69
CA GLY A 68 -5.93 -17.44 17.15
C GLY A 68 -5.38 -16.12 16.60
N PHE A 69 -4.09 -16.07 16.24
CA PHE A 69 -3.52 -14.96 15.48
C PHE A 69 -3.72 -15.19 13.98
N ASP A 70 -3.97 -14.12 13.23
CA ASP A 70 -4.39 -14.15 11.82
C ASP A 70 -3.43 -13.40 10.88
N PHE A 71 -2.26 -12.97 11.38
CA PHE A 71 -1.32 -12.17 10.62
C PHE A 71 0.16 -12.44 10.96
N ALA A 72 0.95 -12.80 9.95
CA ALA A 72 2.41 -12.87 10.03
C ALA A 72 3.02 -11.79 9.14
N ARG A 73 3.87 -10.93 9.71
CA ARG A 73 4.71 -10.01 8.94
C ARG A 73 6.09 -10.61 8.77
N LEU A 74 6.58 -10.61 7.54
CA LEU A 74 7.93 -11.05 7.20
C LEU A 74 8.77 -9.82 6.88
N PRO A 75 9.33 -9.10 7.88
CA PRO A 75 10.33 -8.08 7.59
C PRO A 75 11.58 -8.74 7.02
N MET A 76 11.98 -8.29 5.83
CA MET A 76 13.15 -8.84 5.17
C MET A 76 14.07 -7.75 4.65
N SER A 77 15.37 -8.05 4.64
CA SER A 77 16.37 -7.24 3.99
C SER A 77 16.66 -7.78 2.59
N TYR A 78 16.71 -6.91 1.58
CA TYR A 78 17.08 -7.34 0.22
C TYR A 78 18.51 -7.90 0.15
N HIS A 79 19.36 -7.56 1.13
CA HIS A 79 20.68 -8.15 1.30
C HIS A 79 20.65 -9.67 1.56
N CYS A 80 19.50 -10.25 1.88
CA CYS A 80 19.34 -11.70 2.01
C CYS A 80 19.33 -12.41 0.66
N TRP A 81 18.88 -11.77 -0.43
CA TRP A 81 18.79 -12.38 -1.77
C TRP A 81 19.57 -11.60 -2.83
N SER A 82 20.37 -10.62 -2.42
CA SER A 82 21.11 -9.74 -3.34
C SER A 82 22.35 -9.18 -2.66
N LYS A 83 23.39 -8.88 -3.45
CA LYS A 83 24.64 -8.30 -2.93
C LYS A 83 24.71 -6.80 -3.19
N PRO A 84 25.37 -6.01 -2.32
CA PRO A 84 25.56 -4.57 -2.55
C PRO A 84 26.28 -4.25 -3.86
N ASP A 85 27.24 -5.10 -4.26
CA ASP A 85 28.07 -4.87 -5.45
C ASP A 85 27.36 -5.20 -6.78
N ASP A 86 26.29 -5.99 -6.74
CA ASP A 86 25.49 -6.39 -7.91
C ASP A 86 24.04 -6.60 -7.47
N TRP A 87 23.34 -5.51 -7.20
CA TRP A 87 21.99 -5.56 -6.62
C TRP A 87 20.90 -6.00 -7.60
N PHE A 88 21.21 -6.09 -8.89
CA PHE A 88 20.27 -6.58 -9.91
C PHE A 88 20.28 -8.10 -10.02
N LYS A 89 21.31 -8.75 -9.47
CA LYS A 89 21.40 -10.20 -9.43
C LYS A 89 20.73 -10.74 -8.17
N ILE A 90 19.64 -11.46 -8.40
CA ILE A 90 18.83 -12.05 -7.34
C ILE A 90 19.17 -13.53 -7.18
N ASP A 91 19.29 -13.97 -5.92
CA ASP A 91 19.38 -15.37 -5.57
C ASP A 91 17.99 -16.01 -5.49
N GLU A 92 17.61 -16.66 -6.59
CA GLU A 92 16.33 -17.39 -6.72
C GLU A 92 16.16 -18.51 -5.68
N ALA A 93 17.23 -19.06 -5.11
CA ALA A 93 17.10 -20.07 -4.06
C ALA A 93 16.51 -19.45 -2.78
N VAL A 94 16.93 -18.23 -2.44
CA VAL A 94 16.42 -17.50 -1.27
C VAL A 94 14.98 -17.06 -1.49
N LEU A 95 14.60 -16.67 -2.72
CA LEU A 95 13.21 -16.34 -3.04
C LEU A 95 12.25 -17.52 -2.86
N LYS A 96 12.68 -18.74 -3.21
CA LYS A 96 11.87 -19.96 -2.98
C LYS A 96 11.57 -20.22 -1.50
N GLU A 97 12.45 -19.79 -0.59
CA GLU A 97 12.19 -19.88 0.85
C GLU A 97 11.09 -18.89 1.29
N ILE A 98 10.96 -17.75 0.60
CA ILE A 98 9.88 -16.78 0.81
C ILE A 98 8.57 -17.33 0.26
N ASP A 99 8.58 -17.94 -0.94
CA ASP A 99 7.41 -18.62 -1.50
C ASP A 99 6.89 -19.72 -0.55
N GLN A 100 7.81 -20.46 0.07
CA GLN A 100 7.47 -21.45 1.07
C GLN A 100 6.80 -20.83 2.31
N ALA A 101 7.26 -19.68 2.78
CA ALA A 101 6.64 -18.97 3.90
C ALA A 101 5.23 -18.48 3.56
N ILE A 102 5.01 -18.00 2.33
CA ILE A 102 3.68 -17.64 1.83
C ILE A 102 2.76 -18.87 1.81
N ALA A 103 3.28 -20.01 1.34
CA ALA A 103 2.54 -21.27 1.33
C ALA A 103 2.16 -21.74 2.75
N TYR A 104 2.97 -21.47 3.78
CA TYR A 104 2.61 -21.76 5.17
C TYR A 104 1.48 -20.87 5.68
N GLY A 105 1.47 -19.58 5.33
CA GLY A 105 0.40 -18.66 5.73
C GLY A 105 -0.95 -18.90 5.02
N ALA A 106 -0.96 -19.67 3.94
CA ALA A 106 -2.18 -20.02 3.19
C ALA A 106 -2.88 -21.31 3.70
N LYS A 107 -2.26 -22.02 4.65
CA LYS A 107 -2.80 -23.25 5.25
C LYS A 107 -3.59 -22.94 6.52
#